data_AF-A0AAD7CMB9-F1
#
_entry.id   AF-A0AAD7CMB9-F1
#
_cell.length_a   1.000
_cell.length_b   1.000
_cell.length_c   1.000
_cell.angle_alpha   90.00
_cell.angle_beta   90.00
_cell.angle_gamma   90.00
#
_symmetry.space_group_name_H-M   'P 1'
#
loop_
_entity.id
_entity.type
_entity.pdbx_description
1 polymer ?
#
loop_
_entity_poly.entity_id
_entity_poly.type
_entity_poly.pdbx_seq_one_letter_code
_entity_poly.pdbx_strand_id
1 'polypeptide(L)'
;IGTKLHQATRKVISKRQPALLRSIPKFNGYCEDLERLRPPACMIPILTPLSTRLNTLRDDPSLHEDVWITPAEGQIPRWLNDVDVRDGIHALHSADRCAEESVRLNMECRNMSTWLTEELRIVKAAIGTLTGKTLKSHATNTN
;
A
#
# COMPACT_ATOMS: atom_id res chain seq x y z
N ILE A 1 -27.59 -17.67 33.68
CA ILE A 1 -26.57 -16.75 33.10
C ILE A 1 -26.55 -17.00 31.59
N GLY A 2 -26.99 -16.07 30.72
CA GLY A 2 -26.94 -16.36 29.28
C GLY A 2 -27.66 -15.41 28.32
N THR A 3 -28.79 -14.80 28.70
CA THR A 3 -29.59 -13.97 27.76
C THR A 3 -28.97 -12.61 27.48
N LYS A 4 -28.43 -11.93 28.49
CA LYS A 4 -27.79 -10.61 28.32
C LYS A 4 -26.54 -10.68 27.44
N LEU A 5 -25.69 -11.69 27.63
CA LEU A 5 -24.51 -11.90 26.79
C LEU A 5 -24.92 -12.26 25.35
N HIS A 6 -25.86 -13.20 25.17
CA HIS A 6 -26.38 -13.55 23.85
C HIS A 6 -26.98 -12.35 23.10
N GLN A 7 -27.77 -11.52 23.79
CA GLN A 7 -28.34 -10.30 23.23
C GLN A 7 -27.25 -9.28 22.86
N ALA A 8 -26.24 -9.09 23.71
CA ALA A 8 -25.10 -8.23 23.42
C ALA A 8 -24.34 -8.71 22.18
N THR A 9 -24.05 -10.02 22.09
CA THR A 9 -23.40 -10.64 20.94
C THR A 9 -24.23 -10.46 19.66
N ARG A 10 -25.54 -10.75 19.69
CA ARG A 10 -26.43 -10.53 18.53
C ARG A 10 -26.47 -9.07 18.09
N LYS A 11 -26.50 -8.12 19.03
CA LYS A 11 -26.48 -6.69 18.72
C LYS A 11 -25.18 -6.27 18.04
N VAL A 12 -24.04 -6.79 18.48
CA VAL A 12 -22.73 -6.54 17.84
C VAL A 12 -22.68 -7.15 16.44
N ILE A 13 -23.19 -8.38 16.26
CA ILE A 13 -23.25 -9.03 14.95
C ILE A 13 -24.14 -8.23 13.99
N SER A 14 -25.34 -7.84 14.42
CA SER A 14 -26.28 -7.06 13.59
C SER A 14 -25.70 -5.72 13.14
N LYS A 15 -24.89 -5.05 13.98
CA LYS A 15 -24.19 -3.81 13.59
C LYS A 15 -23.23 -4.00 12.41
N ARG A 16 -22.71 -5.21 12.18
CA ARG A 16 -21.76 -5.51 11.09
C ARG A 16 -22.44 -5.87 9.77
N GLN A 17 -23.71 -6.30 9.81
CA GLN A 17 -24.46 -6.72 8.64
C GLN A 17 -24.47 -5.68 7.50
N PRO A 18 -24.69 -4.37 7.73
CA PRO A 18 -24.67 -3.38 6.65
C PRO A 18 -23.32 -3.26 5.96
N ALA A 19 -22.21 -3.41 6.71
CA ALA A 19 -20.88 -3.38 6.13
C ALA A 19 -20.63 -4.59 5.24
N LEU A 20 -21.02 -5.78 5.69
CA LEU A 20 -20.89 -7.02 4.90
C LEU A 20 -21.69 -6.95 3.59
N LEU A 21 -22.93 -6.46 3.65
CA LEU A 21 -23.77 -6.30 2.45
C LEU A 21 -23.18 -5.32 1.42
N ARG A 22 -22.36 -4.36 1.84
CA ARG A 22 -21.62 -3.47 0.92
C ARG A 22 -20.33 -4.11 0.39
N SER A 23 -19.67 -4.94 1.19
CA SER A 23 -18.41 -5.59 0.81
C SER A 23 -18.59 -6.73 -0.17
N ILE A 24 -19.69 -7.50 -0.09
CA ILE A 24 -19.93 -8.65 -0.96
C ILE A 24 -19.97 -8.27 -2.45
N PRO A 25 -20.76 -7.25 -2.88
CA PRO A 25 -20.75 -6.85 -4.29
C PRO A 25 -19.38 -6.38 -4.77
N LYS A 26 -18.62 -5.70 -3.90
CA LYS A 26 -17.27 -5.24 -4.21
C LYS A 26 -16.30 -6.42 -4.42
N PHE A 27 -16.38 -7.44 -3.57
CA PHE A 27 -15.62 -8.68 -3.73
C PHE A 27 -16.00 -9.41 -5.04
N ASN A 28 -17.29 -9.51 -5.34
CA ASN A 28 -17.74 -10.15 -6.58
C ASN A 28 -17.24 -9.40 -7.82
N GLY A 29 -17.24 -8.06 -7.80
CA GLY A 29 -16.63 -7.26 -8.85
C GLY A 29 -15.14 -7.53 -9.04
N TYR A 30 -14.40 -7.78 -7.96
CA TYR A 30 -13.00 -8.20 -8.07
C TYR A 30 -12.83 -9.58 -8.72
N CYS A 31 -13.75 -10.52 -8.49
CA CYS A 31 -13.71 -11.82 -9.16
C CYS A 31 -13.86 -11.66 -10.68
N GLU A 32 -14.78 -10.81 -11.11
CA GLU A 32 -15.00 -10.47 -12.53
C GLU A 32 -13.78 -9.76 -13.15
N ASP A 33 -13.21 -8.78 -12.43
CA ASP A 33 -12.01 -8.07 -12.88
C ASP A 33 -10.82 -9.02 -13.01
N LEU A 34 -10.64 -9.94 -12.07
CA LEU A 34 -9.57 -10.94 -12.11
C LEU A 34 -9.75 -11.90 -13.28
N GLU A 35 -10.97 -12.35 -13.56
CA GLU A 35 -11.26 -13.21 -14.71
C GLU A 35 -10.91 -12.52 -16.03
N ARG A 36 -11.24 -11.23 -16.16
CA ARG A 36 -10.94 -10.42 -17.35
C ARG A 36 -9.45 -10.15 -17.53
N LEU A 37 -8.72 -9.89 -16.45
CA LEU A 37 -7.31 -9.51 -16.49
C LEU A 37 -6.36 -10.71 -16.49
N ARG A 38 -6.88 -11.93 -16.28
CA ARG A 38 -6.06 -13.14 -16.11
C ARG A 38 -5.26 -13.46 -17.38
N PRO A 39 -3.91 -13.53 -17.29
CA PRO A 39 -3.09 -14.04 -18.38
C PRO A 39 -3.36 -15.53 -18.62
N PRO A 40 -3.34 -16.03 -19.88
CA PRO A 40 -3.59 -17.44 -20.20
C PRO A 40 -2.64 -18.42 -19.49
N ALA A 41 -1.42 -17.98 -19.17
CA ALA A 41 -0.42 -18.78 -18.48
C ALA A 41 -0.58 -18.81 -16.95
N CYS A 42 -1.50 -18.02 -16.38
CA CYS A 42 -1.69 -17.95 -14.94
C CYS A 42 -2.39 -19.23 -14.44
N MET A 43 -1.71 -20.00 -13.58
CA MET A 43 -2.24 -21.24 -13.00
C MET A 43 -3.02 -21.02 -11.69
N ILE A 44 -3.12 -19.78 -11.21
CA ILE A 44 -3.82 -19.47 -9.96
C ILE A 44 -5.34 -19.58 -10.20
N PRO A 45 -6.08 -20.37 -9.42
CA PRO A 45 -7.54 -20.48 -9.56
C PRO A 45 -8.21 -19.13 -9.25
N ILE A 46 -9.23 -18.80 -10.04
CA ILE A 46 -10.03 -17.58 -9.82
C ILE A 46 -10.98 -17.84 -8.64
N LEU A 47 -11.16 -16.82 -7.81
CA LEU A 47 -12.08 -16.84 -6.68
C LEU A 47 -13.54 -16.93 -7.16
N THR A 48 -14.36 -17.71 -6.48
CA THR A 48 -15.78 -17.84 -6.79
C THR A 48 -16.58 -16.68 -6.18
N PRO A 49 -17.50 -16.04 -6.94
CA PRO A 49 -18.36 -14.99 -6.40
C PRO A 49 -19.21 -15.48 -5.23
N LEU A 50 -19.38 -14.64 -4.22
CA LEU A 50 -20.16 -14.93 -3.02
C LEU A 50 -21.65 -14.62 -3.22
N SER A 51 -22.51 -15.36 -2.52
CA SER A 51 -23.93 -15.03 -2.45
C SER A 51 -24.16 -13.67 -1.77
N THR A 52 -25.03 -12.85 -2.36
CA THR A 52 -25.46 -11.56 -1.80
C THR A 52 -26.40 -11.71 -0.60
N ARG A 53 -26.95 -12.91 -0.37
CA ARG A 53 -27.81 -13.22 0.76
C ARG A 53 -26.97 -13.75 1.92
N LEU A 54 -26.90 -13.01 3.03
CA LEU A 54 -26.08 -13.38 4.19
C LEU A 54 -26.47 -14.72 4.83
N ASN A 55 -27.74 -15.13 4.77
CA ASN A 55 -28.15 -16.41 5.34
C ASN A 55 -27.56 -17.58 4.55
N THR A 56 -27.65 -17.54 3.22
CA THR A 56 -27.05 -18.57 2.37
C THR A 56 -25.53 -18.54 2.45
N LEU A 57 -24.96 -17.33 2.55
CA LEU A 57 -23.52 -17.16 2.69
C LEU A 57 -23.02 -17.75 4.00
N ARG A 58 -23.75 -17.56 5.11
CA ARG A 58 -23.38 -18.10 6.42
C ARG A 58 -23.32 -19.62 6.44
N ASP A 59 -24.19 -20.28 5.69
CA ASP A 59 -24.30 -21.73 5.67
C ASP A 59 -23.44 -22.37 4.55
N ASP A 60 -22.67 -21.56 3.83
CA ASP A 60 -21.78 -22.01 2.75
C ASP A 60 -20.56 -22.75 3.32
N PRO A 61 -20.40 -24.06 3.04
CA PRO A 61 -19.26 -24.84 3.54
C PRO A 61 -17.91 -24.31 3.03
N SER A 62 -17.88 -23.68 1.85
CA SER A 62 -16.64 -23.19 1.23
C SER A 62 -16.00 -22.03 1.99
N LEU A 63 -16.78 -21.23 2.74
CA LEU A 63 -16.24 -20.17 3.60
C LEU A 63 -15.47 -20.70 4.80
N HIS A 64 -15.77 -21.94 5.17
CA HIS A 64 -15.12 -22.65 6.28
C HIS A 64 -14.06 -23.62 5.78
N GLU A 65 -13.80 -23.66 4.47
CA GLU A 65 -12.71 -24.46 3.93
C GLU A 65 -11.39 -23.93 4.46
N ASP A 66 -10.69 -24.82 5.13
CA ASP A 66 -9.43 -24.51 5.78
C ASP A 66 -8.30 -24.62 4.77
N VAL A 67 -8.26 -23.65 3.84
CA VAL A 67 -7.28 -23.57 2.74
C VAL A 67 -5.84 -23.51 3.28
N TRP A 68 -5.66 -23.18 4.57
CA TRP A 68 -4.37 -23.00 5.22
C TRP A 68 -4.00 -24.11 6.22
N ILE A 69 -4.97 -24.88 6.74
CA ILE A 69 -4.69 -25.96 7.71
C ILE A 69 -4.72 -27.34 7.06
N THR A 70 -5.51 -27.54 6.00
CA THR A 70 -5.52 -28.83 5.31
C THR A 70 -4.21 -28.97 4.53
N PRO A 71 -3.35 -29.96 4.84
CA PRO A 71 -2.12 -30.16 4.09
C PRO A 71 -2.46 -30.39 2.63
N ALA A 72 -1.91 -29.57 1.73
CA ALA A 72 -2.04 -29.81 0.30
C ALA A 72 -1.56 -31.24 0.00
N GLU A 73 -2.36 -32.02 -0.71
CA GLU A 73 -1.94 -33.35 -1.16
C GLU A 73 -0.74 -33.20 -2.12
N GLY A 74 0.47 -33.54 -1.65
CA GLY A 74 1.70 -33.45 -2.45
C GLY A 74 2.92 -32.96 -1.69
N GLN A 75 4.01 -32.68 -2.42
CA GLN A 75 5.22 -32.12 -1.85
C GLN A 75 4.99 -30.66 -1.46
N ILE A 76 5.13 -30.34 -0.17
CA ILE A 76 5.00 -28.97 0.34
C ILE A 76 6.07 -28.10 -0.32
N PRO A 77 5.71 -26.97 -0.96
CA PRO A 77 6.68 -26.08 -1.57
C PRO A 77 7.72 -25.60 -0.56
N ARG A 78 8.99 -25.52 -0.98
CA ARG A 78 10.10 -25.14 -0.08
C ARG A 78 9.92 -23.74 0.51
N TRP A 79 9.39 -22.78 -0.24
CA TRP A 79 9.09 -21.44 0.31
C TRP A 79 8.08 -21.47 1.46
N LEU A 80 7.29 -22.55 1.61
CA LEU A 80 6.34 -22.69 2.70
C LEU A 80 6.94 -23.40 3.92
N ASN A 81 7.77 -24.43 3.71
CA ASN A 81 8.30 -25.29 4.78
C ASN A 81 9.74 -24.97 5.22
N ASP A 82 10.57 -24.45 4.31
CA ASP A 82 12.00 -24.23 4.51
C ASP A 82 12.24 -22.76 4.93
N VAL A 83 12.71 -22.57 6.17
CA VAL A 83 13.00 -21.24 6.74
C VAL A 83 14.08 -20.53 5.92
N ASP A 84 15.12 -21.24 5.50
CA ASP A 84 16.26 -20.62 4.83
C ASP A 84 15.84 -20.11 3.44
N VAL A 85 14.91 -20.81 2.78
CA VAL A 85 14.34 -20.36 1.50
C VAL A 85 13.51 -19.10 1.70
N ARG A 86 12.70 -19.01 2.75
CA ARG A 86 11.93 -17.79 3.05
C ARG A 86 12.85 -16.62 3.35
N ASP A 87 13.84 -16.83 4.21
CA ASP A 87 14.81 -15.80 4.58
C ASP A 87 15.60 -15.34 3.36
N GLY A 88 15.95 -16.25 2.45
CA GLY A 88 16.54 -15.92 1.16
C GLY A 88 15.64 -15.05 0.28
N ILE A 89 14.34 -15.37 0.18
CA ILE A 89 13.36 -14.56 -0.57
C ILE A 89 13.23 -13.15 0.06
N HIS A 90 13.14 -13.07 1.38
CA HIS A 90 13.07 -11.80 2.09
C HIS A 90 14.35 -10.96 1.92
N ALA A 91 15.51 -11.60 1.98
CA ALA A 91 16.80 -10.94 1.75
C ALA A 91 16.90 -10.40 0.32
N LEU A 92 16.48 -11.17 -0.69
CA LEU A 92 16.44 -10.72 -2.09
C LEU A 92 15.57 -9.47 -2.26
N HIS A 93 14.32 -9.51 -1.77
CA HIS A 93 13.43 -8.36 -1.84
C HIS A 93 13.96 -7.15 -1.06
N SER A 94 14.66 -7.38 0.04
CA SER A 94 15.27 -6.29 0.82
C SER A 94 16.42 -5.65 0.05
N ALA A 95 17.25 -6.45 -0.62
CA ALA A 95 18.34 -5.95 -1.48
C ALA A 95 17.80 -5.12 -2.65
N ASP A 96 16.77 -5.62 -3.35
CA ASP A 96 16.12 -4.89 -4.45
C ASP A 96 15.55 -3.55 -3.95
N ARG A 97 14.86 -3.57 -2.80
CA ARG A 97 14.33 -2.35 -2.18
C ARG A 97 15.44 -1.36 -1.83
N CYS A 98 16.56 -1.82 -1.28
CA CYS A 98 17.70 -0.96 -0.98
C CYS A 98 18.28 -0.31 -2.24
N ALA A 99 18.32 -1.02 -3.38
CA ALA A 99 18.77 -0.46 -4.64
C ALA A 99 17.82 0.64 -5.14
N GLU A 100 16.51 0.37 -5.14
CA GLU A 100 15.48 1.37 -5.48
C GLU A 100 15.57 2.62 -4.58
N GLU A 101 15.69 2.40 -3.26
CA GLU A 101 15.78 3.46 -2.26
C GLU A 101 17.02 4.33 -2.48
N SER A 102 18.16 3.70 -2.78
CA SER A 102 19.40 4.41 -3.06
C SER A 102 19.26 5.33 -4.28
N VAL A 103 18.56 4.90 -5.33
CA VAL A 103 18.28 5.74 -6.49
C VAL A 103 17.37 6.91 -6.10
N ARG A 104 16.30 6.66 -5.33
CA ARG A 104 15.37 7.70 -4.88
C ARG A 104 16.07 8.76 -4.02
N LEU A 105 16.85 8.33 -3.04
CA LEU A 105 17.61 9.24 -2.15
C LEU A 105 18.60 10.10 -2.93
N ASN A 106 19.27 9.55 -3.94
CA ASN A 106 20.16 10.34 -4.81
C ASN A 106 19.40 11.41 -5.60
N MET A 107 18.20 11.08 -6.11
CA MET A 107 17.35 12.05 -6.79
C MET A 107 16.89 13.16 -5.84
N GLU A 108 16.41 12.80 -4.64
CA GLU A 108 15.99 13.76 -3.61
C GLU A 108 17.14 14.67 -3.19
N CYS A 109 18.33 14.12 -2.94
CA CYS A 109 19.53 14.89 -2.59
C CYS A 109 19.87 15.92 -3.68
N ARG A 110 19.89 15.49 -4.94
CA ARG A 110 20.15 16.38 -6.08
C ARG A 110 19.10 17.48 -6.20
N ASN A 111 17.83 17.16 -5.99
CA ASN A 111 16.74 18.13 -6.03
C ASN A 111 16.91 19.18 -4.92
N MET A 112 17.20 18.75 -3.68
CA MET A 112 17.43 19.65 -2.56
C MET A 112 18.64 20.56 -2.79
N SER A 113 19.77 20.01 -3.27
CA SER A 113 20.96 20.79 -3.57
C SER A 113 20.73 21.81 -4.68
N THR A 114 20.01 21.42 -5.74
CA THR A 114 19.67 22.32 -6.85
C THR A 114 18.79 23.47 -6.36
N TRP A 115 17.73 23.15 -5.61
CA TRP A 115 16.85 24.15 -5.03
C TRP A 115 17.62 25.13 -4.12
N LEU A 116 18.41 24.62 -3.17
CA LEU A 116 19.19 25.45 -2.26
C LEU A 116 20.18 26.37 -3.01
N THR A 117 20.83 25.85 -4.05
CA THR A 117 21.78 26.62 -4.86
C THR A 117 21.07 27.77 -5.56
N GLU A 118 19.88 27.54 -6.10
CA GLU A 118 19.09 28.57 -6.76
C GLU A 118 18.58 29.63 -5.77
N GLU A 119 18.07 29.22 -4.62
CA GLU A 119 17.64 30.15 -3.56
C GLU A 119 18.81 31.04 -3.10
N LEU A 120 19.99 30.44 -2.86
CA LEU A 120 21.19 31.17 -2.48
C LEU A 120 21.62 32.16 -3.58
N ARG A 121 21.49 31.78 -4.85
CA ARG A 121 21.79 32.65 -6.00
C ARG A 121 20.87 33.87 -6.02
N ILE A 122 19.57 33.66 -5.82
CA ILE A 122 18.56 34.74 -5.78
C ILE A 122 18.84 35.69 -4.61
N VAL A 123 19.07 35.16 -3.40
CA VAL A 123 19.36 35.97 -2.21
C VAL A 123 20.63 36.79 -2.39
N LYS A 124 21.70 36.18 -2.90
CA LYS A 124 22.96 36.90 -3.20
C LYS A 124 22.76 38.02 -4.21
N ALA A 125 21.99 37.77 -5.28
CA ALA A 125 21.68 38.80 -6.28
C ALA A 125 20.85 39.96 -5.70
N ALA A 126 19.89 39.66 -4.83
CA ALA A 126 19.10 40.67 -4.13
C ALA A 126 19.97 41.56 -3.22
N ILE A 127 20.86 40.95 -2.44
CA ILE A 127 21.81 41.68 -1.58
C ILE A 127 22.72 42.58 -2.41
N GLY A 128 23.32 42.06 -3.49
CA GLY A 128 24.19 42.87 -4.38
C GLY A 128 23.46 44.03 -5.05
N THR A 129 22.18 43.85 -5.37
CA THR A 129 21.34 44.92 -5.94
C THR A 129 21.03 45.99 -4.88
N LEU A 130 20.75 45.59 -3.64
CA LEU A 130 20.49 46.52 -2.53
C LEU A 130 21.73 47.34 -2.17
N THR A 131 22.91 46.71 -2.05
CA THR A 131 24.16 47.43 -1.77
C THR A 131 24.52 48.40 -2.89
N GLY A 132 24.33 48.00 -4.16
CA GLY A 132 24.53 48.89 -5.31
C GLY A 132 23.57 50.08 -5.36
N LYS A 133 22.31 49.91 -4.93
CA LYS A 133 21.34 51.01 -4.79
C LYS A 133 21.72 51.98 -3.67
N THR A 134 22.19 51.47 -2.53
CA THR A 134 22.65 52.30 -1.39
C THR A 134 23.88 53.14 -1.73
N LEU A 135 24.84 52.58 -2.49
CA LEU A 135 26.02 53.32 -2.93
C LEU A 135 25.65 54.44 -3.93
N LYS A 136 24.70 54.20 -4.84
CA LYS A 136 24.22 55.21 -5.78
C LYS A 136 23.46 56.35 -5.09
N SER A 137 22.64 56.05 -4.07
CA SER A 137 21.89 57.09 -3.34
C SER A 137 22.80 57.97 -2.48
N HIS A 138 23.91 57.45 -1.93
CA HIS A 138 24.92 58.25 -1.25
C HIS A 138 25.71 59.16 -2.21
N ALA A 139 26.06 58.66 -3.40
CA ALA A 139 26.78 59.45 -4.41
C ALA A 139 25.94 60.58 -5.02
N THR A 140 24.62 60.45 -5.08
CA THR A 140 23.72 61.51 -5.55
C THR A 140 23.37 62.57 -4.50
N ASN A 141 23.63 62.30 -3.21
CA ASN A 141 23.34 63.23 -2.10
C ASN A 141 24.55 64.08 -1.68
N THR A 142 25.69 63.93 -2.36
CA THR A 142 26.96 64.61 -2.04
C THR A 142 27.36 65.68 -3.06
N ASN A 143 26.41 66.15 -3.88
CA ASN A 143 26.56 67.24 -4.85
C ASN A 143 25.45 68.26 -4.62
#